data_AF-A0A3B8XCS9-F1
#
_entry.id   AF-A0A3B8XCS9-F1
#
_cell.length_a   1.000
_cell.length_b   1.000
_cell.length_c   1.000
_cell.angle_alpha   90.00
_cell.angle_beta   90.00
_cell.angle_gamma   90.00
#
_symmetry.space_group_name_H-M   'P 1'
#
loop_
_entity.id
_entity.type
_entity.pdbx_description
1 polymer ?
#
loop_
_entity_poly.entity_id
_entity_poly.type
_entity_poly.pdbx_seq_one_letter_code
_entity_poly.pdbx_strand_id
1 'polypeptide(L)'
;LDAMAEVVERRAPALGNAGVRTAWAGLYEMTPDHQPILGPVDDLDGFWCACGFSGHGFQQAPAVGHLLARCFVGERPEVPLDAFAHRRFTTGVVEPELNVI
;
A
#
# COMPACT_ATOMS: atom_id res chain seq x y z
N LEU A 1 -20.48 8.05 -9.74
CA LEU A 1 -20.03 8.18 -11.15
C LEU A 1 -20.07 9.64 -11.58
N ASP A 2 -21.07 10.41 -11.15
CA ASP A 2 -21.20 11.84 -11.50
C ASP A 2 -19.97 12.68 -11.11
N ALA A 3 -19.46 12.51 -9.88
CA ALA A 3 -18.24 13.19 -9.44
C ALA A 3 -17.00 12.82 -10.30
N MET A 4 -16.92 11.57 -10.77
CA MET A 4 -15.87 11.14 -11.69
C MET A 4 -16.05 11.79 -13.07
N ALA A 5 -17.29 11.85 -13.58
CA ALA A 5 -17.61 12.46 -14.87
C ALA A 5 -17.19 13.94 -14.91
N GLU A 6 -17.50 14.70 -13.85
CA GLU A 6 -17.08 16.11 -13.74
C GLU A 6 -15.55 16.28 -13.80
N VAL A 7 -14.80 15.38 -13.13
CA VAL A 7 -13.33 15.40 -13.18
C VAL A 7 -12.82 15.04 -14.57
N VAL A 8 -13.42 14.05 -15.23
CA VAL A 8 -13.04 13.61 -16.59
C VAL A 8 -13.28 14.72 -17.61
N GLU A 9 -14.43 15.38 -17.59
CA GLU A 9 -14.72 16.51 -18.48
C GLU A 9 -13.68 17.62 -18.36
N ARG A 10 -13.24 17.91 -17.13
CA ARG A 10 -12.23 18.94 -16.87
C ARG A 10 -10.81 18.51 -17.23
N ARG A 11 -10.40 17.28 -16.92
CA ARG A 11 -9.00 16.81 -17.04
C ARG A 11 -8.70 16.09 -18.35
N ALA A 12 -9.70 15.46 -18.94
CA ALA A 12 -9.59 14.66 -20.17
C ALA A 12 -10.85 14.84 -21.04
N PRO A 13 -11.13 16.05 -21.55
CA PRO A 13 -12.39 16.39 -22.23
C PRO A 13 -12.70 15.50 -23.45
N ALA A 14 -11.68 14.98 -24.13
CA ALA A 14 -11.85 14.04 -25.24
C ALA A 14 -12.57 12.74 -24.83
N LEU A 15 -12.61 12.41 -23.54
CA LEU A 15 -13.27 11.23 -22.99
C LEU A 15 -14.67 11.53 -22.45
N GLY A 16 -15.14 12.78 -22.41
CA GLY A 16 -16.40 13.17 -21.77
C GLY A 16 -17.63 12.44 -22.32
N ASN A 17 -17.61 12.07 -23.61
CA ASN A 17 -18.71 11.38 -24.28
C ASN A 17 -18.49 9.86 -24.44
N ALA A 18 -17.42 9.28 -23.87
CA ALA A 18 -17.08 7.87 -24.07
C ALA A 18 -18.04 6.89 -23.37
N GLY A 19 -18.80 7.34 -22.37
CA GLY A 19 -19.68 6.51 -21.55
C GLY A 19 -18.93 5.52 -20.64
N VAL A 20 -19.65 4.88 -19.71
CA VAL A 20 -19.08 3.87 -18.80
C VAL A 20 -19.59 2.48 -19.18
N ARG A 21 -18.68 1.59 -19.60
CA ARG A 21 -19.06 0.21 -19.97
C ARG A 21 -19.33 -0.67 -18.74
N THR A 22 -18.50 -0.55 -17.72
CA THR A 22 -18.53 -1.38 -16.51
C THR A 22 -17.98 -0.61 -15.32
N ALA A 23 -18.47 -0.91 -14.12
CA ALA A 23 -17.93 -0.40 -12.86
C ALA A 23 -17.82 -1.54 -11.84
N TRP A 24 -16.84 -1.45 -10.95
CA TRP A 24 -16.62 -2.39 -9.87
C TRP A 24 -16.04 -1.65 -8.65
N ALA A 25 -16.04 -2.31 -7.50
CA ALA A 25 -15.44 -1.80 -6.28
C ALA A 25 -14.57 -2.89 -5.64
N GLY A 26 -13.51 -2.46 -4.97
CA GLY A 26 -12.62 -3.30 -4.18
C GLY A 26 -12.39 -2.68 -2.80
N LEU A 27 -11.83 -3.47 -1.90
CA LEU A 27 -11.50 -3.02 -0.55
C LEU A 27 -10.06 -2.50 -0.50
N TYR A 28 -9.87 -1.41 0.23
CA TYR A 28 -8.54 -0.96 0.65
C TYR A 28 -8.34 -1.30 2.12
N GLU A 29 -7.19 -1.89 2.41
CA GLU A 29 -6.70 -2.09 3.77
C GLU A 29 -5.88 -0.87 4.18
N MET A 30 -6.53 0.04 4.91
CA MET A 30 -5.95 1.33 5.29
C MET A 30 -5.24 1.24 6.64
N THR A 31 -3.97 1.60 6.68
CA THR A 31 -3.23 1.83 7.92
C THR A 31 -3.33 3.30 8.35
N PRO A 32 -3.16 3.64 9.64
CA PRO A 32 -3.26 5.03 10.11
C PRO A 32 -2.31 6.01 9.43
N ASP A 33 -1.21 5.52 8.87
CA ASP A 33 -0.16 6.30 8.20
C ASP A 33 -0.10 6.08 6.70
N HIS A 34 -1.03 5.27 6.19
CA HIS A 34 -1.09 4.84 4.81
C HIS A 34 0.17 4.10 4.30
N GLN A 35 1.07 3.67 5.18
CA GLN A 35 2.22 2.82 4.83
C GLN A 35 1.88 1.34 5.04
N PRO A 36 2.50 0.40 4.29
CA PRO A 36 2.26 -1.03 4.51
C PRO A 36 2.80 -1.50 5.86
N ILE A 37 2.31 -2.67 6.31
CA ILE A 37 2.86 -3.41 7.44
C ILE A 37 3.66 -4.58 6.88
N LEU A 38 4.98 -4.54 7.05
CA LEU A 38 5.94 -5.48 6.49
C LEU A 38 6.82 -6.09 7.57
N GLY A 39 7.14 -7.38 7.42
CA GLY A 39 8.14 -8.06 8.25
C GLY A 39 7.54 -8.91 9.38
N PRO A 40 8.39 -9.41 10.29
CA PRO A 40 7.96 -10.29 11.37
C PRO A 40 7.11 -9.56 12.42
N VAL A 41 6.25 -10.31 13.10
CA VAL A 41 5.56 -9.85 14.31
C VAL A 41 6.35 -10.32 15.52
N ASP A 42 6.90 -9.35 16.27
CA ASP A 42 7.90 -9.59 17.32
C ASP A 42 7.43 -10.60 18.40
N ASP A 43 6.14 -10.61 18.73
CA ASP A 43 5.56 -11.49 19.77
C ASP A 43 5.04 -12.84 19.23
N LEU A 44 5.19 -13.12 17.92
CA LEU A 44 4.66 -14.32 17.26
C LEU A 44 5.70 -14.97 16.34
N ASP A 45 6.35 -16.00 16.85
CA ASP A 45 7.37 -16.73 16.09
C ASP A 45 6.83 -17.33 14.79
N GLY A 46 7.57 -17.14 13.70
CA GLY A 46 7.18 -17.57 12.35
C GLY A 46 6.06 -16.77 11.69
N PHE A 47 5.47 -15.75 12.34
CA PHE A 47 4.40 -14.94 11.75
C PHE A 47 4.92 -13.66 11.09
N TRP A 48 4.48 -13.41 9.86
CA TRP A 48 4.94 -12.29 9.03
C TRP A 48 3.78 -11.52 8.42
N CYS A 49 3.95 -10.22 8.30
CA CYS A 49 3.01 -9.31 7.66
C CYS A 49 3.50 -8.86 6.28
N ALA A 50 2.55 -8.81 5.35
CA ALA A 50 2.64 -8.13 4.07
C ALA A 50 1.23 -7.65 3.70
N CYS A 51 0.76 -6.62 4.38
CA CYS A 51 -0.62 -6.13 4.32
C CYS A 51 -0.69 -4.61 4.58
N GLY A 52 -1.90 -4.06 4.59
CA GLY A 52 -2.11 -2.63 4.92
C GLY A 52 -1.62 -1.66 3.84
N PHE A 53 -1.58 -2.09 2.58
CA PHE A 53 -0.98 -1.31 1.48
C PHE A 53 -1.73 -0.04 1.09
N SER A 54 -2.85 0.28 1.74
CA SER A 54 -3.53 1.59 1.63
C SER A 54 -3.73 2.09 0.19
N GLY A 55 -4.08 1.15 -0.71
CA GLY A 55 -4.44 1.44 -2.10
C GLY A 55 -3.36 1.33 -3.16
N HIS A 56 -2.10 1.17 -2.76
CA HIS A 56 -0.96 1.24 -3.70
C HIS A 56 -0.06 0.01 -3.61
N GLY A 57 -0.61 -1.11 -3.13
CA GLY A 57 0.10 -2.38 -3.02
C GLY A 57 0.48 -3.00 -4.36
N PHE A 58 -0.27 -2.72 -5.44
CA PHE A 58 0.03 -3.29 -6.76
C PHE A 58 1.42 -2.86 -7.28
N GLN A 59 1.74 -1.57 -7.19
CA GLN A 59 3.05 -1.05 -7.61
C GLN A 59 4.19 -1.50 -6.68
N GLN A 60 3.88 -1.73 -5.39
CA GLN A 60 4.86 -2.12 -4.38
C GLN A 60 5.16 -3.63 -4.36
N ALA A 61 4.24 -4.47 -4.81
CA ALA A 61 4.31 -5.92 -4.68
C ALA A 61 5.64 -6.55 -5.15
N PRO A 62 6.25 -6.15 -6.29
CA PRO A 62 7.54 -6.72 -6.70
C PRO A 62 8.68 -6.43 -5.72
N ALA A 63 8.78 -5.19 -5.23
CA ALA A 63 9.82 -4.79 -4.30
C ALA A 63 9.62 -5.43 -2.92
N VAL A 64 8.37 -5.44 -2.43
CA VAL A 64 8.03 -6.04 -1.13
C VAL A 64 8.30 -7.54 -1.12
N GLY A 65 7.88 -8.26 -2.17
CA GLY A 65 8.16 -9.69 -2.28
C GLY A 65 9.66 -10.00 -2.29
N HIS A 66 10.44 -9.20 -3.02
CA HIS A 66 11.90 -9.33 -3.06
C HIS A 66 12.55 -9.10 -1.69
N LEU A 67 12.21 -8.00 -1.01
CA LEU A 67 12.79 -7.63 0.28
C LEU A 67 12.42 -8.66 1.36
N LEU A 68 11.15 -9.07 1.44
CA LEU A 68 10.71 -10.06 2.42
C LEU A 68 11.34 -11.43 2.19
N ALA A 69 11.46 -11.88 0.94
CA ALA A 69 12.11 -13.15 0.63
C ALA A 69 13.57 -13.19 1.13
N ARG A 70 14.31 -12.08 1.01
CA ARG A 70 15.68 -11.94 1.54
C ARG A 70 15.67 -12.02 3.08
N CYS A 71 14.76 -11.29 3.74
CA CYS A 71 14.62 -11.36 5.19
C CYS A 71 14.30 -12.78 5.68
N PHE A 72 13.45 -13.53 4.96
CA PHE A 72 13.08 -14.90 5.31
C PHE A 72 14.27 -15.87 5.33
N VAL A 73 15.28 -15.66 4.46
CA VAL A 73 16.49 -16.50 4.41
C VAL A 73 17.61 -15.97 5.31
N GLY A 74 17.32 -15.00 6.18
CA GLY A 74 18.30 -14.40 7.10
C GLY A 74 19.24 -13.38 6.45
N GLU A 75 18.93 -12.94 5.23
CA GLU A 75 19.69 -11.89 4.56
C GLU A 75 19.21 -10.49 4.98
N ARG A 76 20.14 -9.52 4.96
CA ARG A 76 19.80 -8.12 5.18
C ARG A 76 19.22 -7.53 3.88
N PRO A 77 18.02 -6.94 3.92
CA PRO A 77 17.44 -6.26 2.76
C PRO A 77 18.19 -4.95 2.46
N GLU A 78 18.14 -4.53 1.20
CA GLU A 78 18.75 -3.29 0.71
C GLU A 78 18.10 -2.06 1.35
N VAL A 79 16.80 -2.15 1.62
CA VAL A 79 15.99 -1.12 2.27
C VAL A 79 15.63 -1.58 3.67
N PRO A 80 15.93 -0.79 4.73
CA PRO A 80 15.49 -1.10 6.08
C PRO A 80 13.95 -1.16 6.17
N LEU A 81 13.42 -2.25 6.73
CA LEU A 81 11.98 -2.44 6.87
C LEU A 81 11.41 -1.93 8.20
N ASP A 82 12.25 -1.36 9.06
CA ASP A 82 11.84 -0.93 10.41
C ASP A 82 10.73 0.15 10.37
N ALA A 83 10.76 1.03 9.37
CA ALA A 83 9.72 2.04 9.14
C ALA A 83 8.36 1.42 8.77
N PHE A 84 8.34 0.16 8.31
CA PHE A 84 7.13 -0.57 7.92
C PHE A 84 6.78 -1.69 8.90
N ALA A 85 7.57 -1.89 9.96
CA ALA A 85 7.33 -2.92 10.95
C ALA A 85 6.02 -2.65 11.72
N HIS A 86 5.34 -3.70 12.17
CA HIS A 86 4.09 -3.57 12.91
C HIS A 86 4.26 -2.76 14.21
N ARG A 87 5.43 -2.90 14.87
CA ARG A 87 5.81 -2.19 16.10
C ARG A 87 5.89 -0.67 15.96
N ARG A 88 5.91 -0.11 14.74
CA ARG A 88 5.92 1.35 14.58
C ARG A 88 4.70 2.02 15.23
N PHE A 89 3.57 1.31 15.27
CA PHE A 89 2.35 1.79 15.92
C PHE A 89 2.36 1.66 17.45
N THR A 90 3.28 0.89 18.02
CA THR A 90 3.44 0.80 19.49
C THR A 90 4.42 1.84 20.01
N THR A 91 5.43 2.21 19.22
CA THR A 91 6.44 3.20 19.59
C THR A 91 6.03 4.65 19.28
N GLY A 92 4.99 4.84 18.47
CA GLY A 92 4.49 6.16 18.06
C GLY A 92 5.35 6.85 16.99
N VAL A 93 6.37 6.17 16.45
CA VAL A 93 7.17 6.67 15.34
C VAL A 93 6.48 6.28 14.04
N VAL A 94 5.82 7.25 13.44
CA VAL A 94 4.99 7.07 12.26
C VAL A 94 5.38 8.09 11.20
N GLU A 95 5.66 7.62 9.99
CA GLU A 95 5.96 8.46 8.82
C GLU A 95 4.82 8.36 7.80
N PRO A 96 3.92 9.35 7.75
CA PRO A 96 2.77 9.30 6.85
C PRO A 96 3.18 9.25 5.37
N GLU A 97 2.51 8.40 4.58
CA GLU A 97 2.61 8.46 3.12
C GLU A 97 1.93 9.74 2.61
N LEU A 98 2.68 10.56 1.89
CA LEU A 98 2.18 11.84 1.35
C LEU A 98 1.59 11.70 -0.05
N ASN A 99 1.90 10.60 -0.76
CA ASN A 99 1.51 10.35 -2.14
C ASN A 99 0.45 9.26 -2.25
N VAL A 100 -0.53 9.27 -1.35
CA VAL A 100 -1.65 8.33 -1.41
C VAL A 100 -2.56 8.71 -2.58
N ILE A 101 -2.83 7.72 -3.44
CA ILE A 101 -3.69 7.84 -4.62
C ILE A 101 -5.13 7.48 -4.24
#